data_AF-A0A7X8ZCX3-F1
#
_entry.id   AF-A0A7X8ZCX3-F1
#
_cell.length_a   1.000
_cell.length_b   1.000
_cell.length_c   1.000
_cell.angle_alpha   90.00
_cell.angle_beta   90.00
_cell.angle_gamma   90.00
#
_symmetry.space_group_name_H-M   'P 1'
#
loop_
_entity.id
_entity.type
_entity.pdbx_description
1 polymer ?
#
loop_
_entity_poly.entity_id
_entity_poly.type
_entity_poly.pdbx_seq_one_letter_code
_entity_poly.pdbx_strand_id
1 'polypeptide(L)'
;MNSTGAYEAIADQHSPASESPESLEIRDTQDTSQEAEAQNDREAQDKARRDAQEQARREAIETAPFVAVTIQSSGIHPSTSRMVTIDLVTLTSENIPVETFHAVLDSGTDPGPFHLHGVHEEEFRNAKKFSQVLKSLDRLIDGRTLIVHNAPRLWGFIVSEAKRAMNDAARTNRSNNRNNRRGGRGRRRQRVGHIPRPELIVDTLSSARRQGVVLDDVRVRGVAKTVGLAAPEAKASVERAQTAHRELSREETLLVAQLYFTMRNNGPLAELTPEELRADKFGLQRSHVRVQAQEAPRRLLNPGAYEPGKSLIAGMEVVVAPEIEMDPNIIIQATVDTGLAYSEKLTRQTSVVVCNQTRDIDGKAMHAQRKGIPLLSDVAFMRQVERVKEGRKDPKAS
;
A
#
# COMPACT_ATOMS: atom_id res chain seq x y z
N MET A 1 26.96 -90.17 38.41
CA MET A 1 26.65 -90.83 39.69
C MET A 1 25.64 -89.97 40.41
N ASN A 2 24.46 -90.57 40.69
CA ASN A 2 23.52 -90.37 41.81
C ASN A 2 23.62 -89.03 42.58
N SER A 3 22.54 -88.34 42.97
CA SER A 3 21.16 -88.76 43.24
C SER A 3 20.35 -87.52 43.64
N THR A 4 19.12 -87.43 43.12
CA THR A 4 17.85 -87.14 43.82
C THR A 4 17.80 -86.12 44.98
N GLY A 5 16.89 -85.14 44.88
CA GLY A 5 16.39 -84.33 45.99
C GLY A 5 15.31 -83.31 45.59
N ALA A 6 14.07 -83.58 45.99
CA ALA A 6 12.78 -82.94 45.67
C ALA A 6 12.44 -81.66 46.50
N TYR A 7 11.63 -80.76 45.89
CA TYR A 7 10.60 -79.83 46.45
C TYR A 7 11.05 -78.82 47.56
N GLU A 8 10.58 -77.56 47.74
CA GLU A 8 9.28 -76.92 47.47
C GLU A 8 9.38 -75.39 47.72
N ALA A 9 8.42 -74.64 47.14
CA ALA A 9 7.79 -73.38 47.58
C ALA A 9 8.56 -72.06 47.74
N ILE A 10 8.05 -71.08 46.98
CA ILE A 10 8.33 -69.64 46.94
C ILE A 10 7.54 -68.92 48.05
N ALA A 11 8.23 -68.11 48.85
CA ALA A 11 7.66 -66.90 49.47
C ALA A 11 8.81 -66.04 50.00
N ASP A 12 9.15 -64.94 49.31
CA ASP A 12 10.05 -63.93 49.86
C ASP A 12 9.30 -62.60 49.96
N GLN A 13 9.08 -62.16 51.20
CA GLN A 13 8.47 -60.89 51.55
C GLN A 13 9.57 -59.83 51.61
N HIS A 14 9.66 -58.97 50.59
CA HIS A 14 10.42 -57.72 50.68
C HIS A 14 9.49 -56.57 51.08
N SER A 15 9.72 -56.00 52.27
CA SER A 15 9.15 -54.71 52.67
C SER A 15 9.74 -53.58 51.81
N PRO A 16 8.94 -52.64 51.29
CA PRO A 16 9.48 -51.45 50.66
C PRO A 16 9.95 -50.47 51.75
N ALA A 17 11.19 -50.01 51.64
CA ALA A 17 11.69 -48.89 52.42
C ALA A 17 10.85 -47.64 52.11
N SER A 18 10.23 -47.07 53.13
CA SER A 18 9.53 -45.79 53.05
C SER A 18 10.55 -44.67 52.85
N GLU A 19 10.55 -44.02 51.68
CA GLU A 19 11.19 -42.72 51.50
C GLU A 19 10.54 -41.69 52.44
N SER A 20 11.35 -40.93 53.18
CA SER A 20 10.90 -39.88 54.09
C SER A 20 10.21 -38.71 53.36
N PRO A 21 9.16 -38.09 53.93
CA PRO A 21 8.44 -36.96 53.31
C PRO A 21 9.35 -35.77 52.91
N GLU A 22 10.39 -35.48 53.69
CA GLU A 22 11.34 -34.38 53.43
C GLU A 22 12.13 -34.56 52.12
N SER A 23 12.42 -35.80 51.70
CA SER A 23 13.20 -36.06 50.48
C SER A 23 12.38 -35.90 49.18
N LEU A 24 11.05 -35.95 49.25
CA LEU A 24 10.15 -35.70 48.12
C LEU A 24 9.90 -34.19 47.93
N GLU A 25 9.72 -33.42 49.01
CA GLU A 25 9.55 -31.96 48.93
C GLU A 25 10.79 -31.22 48.42
N ILE A 26 12.01 -31.69 48.75
CA ILE A 26 13.26 -31.08 48.27
C ILE A 26 13.48 -31.35 46.77
N ARG A 27 13.03 -32.49 46.24
CA ARG A 27 13.14 -32.83 44.82
C ARG A 27 12.13 -32.04 43.97
N ASP A 28 10.88 -31.93 44.41
CA ASP A 28 9.84 -31.14 43.71
C ASP A 28 10.17 -29.64 43.68
N THR A 29 10.79 -29.10 44.74
CA THR A 29 11.23 -27.69 44.79
C THR A 29 12.48 -27.41 43.95
N GLN A 30 13.39 -28.38 43.79
CA GLN A 30 14.54 -28.27 42.89
C GLN A 30 14.15 -28.39 41.41
N ASP A 31 13.20 -29.25 41.07
CA ASP A 31 12.73 -29.43 39.68
C ASP A 31 11.94 -28.19 39.21
N THR A 32 11.06 -27.65 40.06
CA THR A 32 10.32 -26.41 39.77
C THR A 32 11.19 -25.16 39.70
N SER A 33 12.28 -25.08 40.47
CA SER A 33 13.24 -23.96 40.38
C SER A 33 14.11 -24.05 39.12
N GLN A 34 14.54 -25.25 38.72
CA GLN A 34 15.27 -25.48 37.47
C GLN A 34 14.40 -25.23 36.23
N GLU A 35 13.12 -25.62 36.25
CA GLU A 35 12.17 -25.30 35.18
C GLU A 35 11.89 -23.79 35.08
N ALA A 36 11.78 -23.09 36.21
CA ALA A 36 11.60 -21.64 36.25
C ALA A 36 12.85 -20.88 35.76
N GLU A 37 14.05 -21.32 36.13
CA GLU A 37 15.32 -20.78 35.62
C GLU A 37 15.48 -21.02 34.12
N ALA A 38 15.22 -22.24 33.64
CA ALA A 38 15.26 -22.56 32.22
C ALA A 38 14.22 -21.78 31.39
N GLN A 39 13.05 -21.49 31.97
CA GLN A 39 12.04 -20.64 31.34
C GLN A 39 12.49 -19.18 31.30
N ASN A 40 13.04 -18.65 32.40
CA ASN A 40 13.59 -17.29 32.45
C ASN A 40 14.76 -17.10 31.46
N ASP A 41 15.65 -18.09 31.34
CA ASP A 41 16.75 -18.07 30.38
C ASP A 41 16.26 -18.08 28.93
N ARG A 42 15.23 -18.89 28.62
CA ARG A 42 14.59 -18.89 27.30
C ARG A 42 13.93 -17.55 26.99
N GLU A 43 13.23 -16.96 27.96
CA GLU A 43 12.60 -15.64 27.81
C GLU A 43 13.64 -14.53 27.63
N ALA A 44 14.75 -14.58 28.36
CA ALA A 44 15.88 -13.66 28.23
C ALA A 44 16.56 -13.79 26.86
N GLN A 45 16.82 -15.01 26.39
CA GLN A 45 17.37 -15.28 25.05
C GLN A 45 16.43 -14.79 23.94
N ASP A 46 15.13 -15.05 24.06
CA ASP A 46 14.12 -14.57 23.11
C ASP A 46 14.04 -13.04 23.09
N LYS A 47 14.13 -12.39 24.25
CA LYS A 47 14.18 -10.93 24.37
C LYS A 47 15.44 -10.36 23.71
N ALA A 48 16.62 -10.89 24.05
CA ALA A 48 17.89 -10.46 23.46
C ALA A 48 17.90 -10.60 21.94
N ARG A 49 17.35 -11.70 21.41
CA ARG A 49 17.20 -11.90 19.97
C ARG A 49 16.27 -10.88 19.32
N ARG A 50 15.15 -10.52 19.96
CA ARG A 50 14.22 -9.48 19.46
C ARG A 50 14.88 -8.10 19.48
N ASP A 51 15.57 -7.77 20.56
CA ASP A 51 16.28 -6.49 20.72
C ASP A 51 17.38 -6.35 19.65
N ALA A 52 18.16 -7.41 19.40
CA ALA A 52 19.17 -7.43 18.33
C ALA A 52 18.55 -7.31 16.92
N GLN A 53 17.41 -7.97 16.67
CA GLN A 53 16.70 -7.85 15.39
C GLN A 53 16.15 -6.44 15.16
N GLU A 54 15.62 -5.81 16.20
CA GLU A 54 15.11 -4.45 16.13
C GLU A 54 16.25 -3.44 15.94
N GLN A 55 17.38 -3.63 16.61
CA GLN A 55 18.58 -2.81 16.41
C GLN A 55 19.10 -2.91 14.97
N ALA A 56 19.27 -4.14 14.45
CA ALA A 56 19.69 -4.35 13.05
C ALA A 56 18.69 -3.74 12.04
N ARG A 57 17.39 -3.80 12.36
CA ARG A 57 16.35 -3.16 11.53
C ARG A 57 16.52 -1.63 11.52
N ARG A 58 16.76 -1.00 12.68
CA ARG A 58 16.97 0.45 12.78
C ARG A 58 18.19 0.89 11.98
N GLU A 59 19.31 0.18 12.15
CA GLU A 59 20.54 0.46 11.38
C GLU A 59 20.31 0.31 9.87
N ALA A 60 19.54 -0.69 9.43
CA ALA A 60 19.18 -0.87 8.03
C ALA A 60 18.22 0.21 7.49
N ILE A 61 17.38 0.81 8.34
CA ILE A 61 16.53 1.94 7.97
C ILE A 61 17.37 3.22 7.91
N GLU A 62 18.26 3.44 8.89
CA GLU A 62 19.17 4.59 8.90
C GLU A 62 20.11 4.60 7.70
N THR A 63 20.65 3.43 7.33
CA THR A 63 21.50 3.27 6.14
C THR A 63 20.73 3.52 4.84
N ALA A 64 19.49 3.05 4.77
CA ALA A 64 18.66 3.13 3.56
C ALA A 64 17.25 3.64 3.92
N PRO A 65 17.07 4.95 4.18
CA PRO A 65 15.81 5.49 4.69
C PRO A 65 14.71 5.60 3.63
N PHE A 66 15.04 5.36 2.36
CA PHE A 66 14.12 5.43 1.23
C PHE A 66 13.87 4.05 0.62
N VAL A 67 12.68 3.87 0.06
CA VAL A 67 12.37 2.72 -0.79
C VAL A 67 11.55 3.16 -2.00
N ALA A 68 12.06 2.94 -3.20
CA ALA A 68 11.30 3.13 -4.43
C ALA A 68 10.58 1.84 -4.81
N VAL A 69 9.32 1.95 -5.25
CA VAL A 69 8.49 0.80 -5.60
C VAL A 69 7.75 1.03 -6.91
N THR A 70 7.73 -0.01 -7.75
CA THR A 70 6.87 -0.07 -8.95
C THR A 70 6.11 -1.38 -8.99
N ILE A 71 4.98 -1.40 -9.71
CA ILE A 71 4.13 -2.57 -9.86
C ILE A 71 3.58 -2.68 -11.29
N GLN A 72 3.32 -3.90 -11.72
CA GLN A 72 2.38 -4.18 -12.81
C GLN A 72 1.13 -4.86 -12.26
N SER A 73 0.00 -4.71 -12.94
CA SER A 73 -1.28 -5.28 -12.48
C SER A 73 -2.21 -5.60 -13.64
N SER A 74 -3.14 -6.53 -13.44
CA SER A 74 -4.09 -7.00 -14.45
C SER A 74 -5.17 -5.98 -14.85
N GLY A 75 -5.19 -4.81 -14.20
CA GLY A 75 -6.10 -3.71 -14.52
C GLY A 75 -5.79 -2.46 -13.71
N ILE A 76 -6.76 -1.55 -13.65
CA ILE A 76 -6.56 -0.19 -13.09
C ILE A 76 -7.11 0.00 -11.68
N HIS A 77 -7.98 -0.90 -11.19
CA HIS A 77 -8.64 -0.76 -9.89
C HIS A 77 -8.21 -1.86 -8.90
N PRO A 78 -7.63 -1.51 -7.74
CA PRO A 78 -7.24 -2.48 -6.72
C PRO A 78 -8.39 -3.36 -6.15
N SER A 79 -9.63 -2.87 -6.18
CA SER A 79 -10.77 -3.63 -5.67
C SER A 79 -11.16 -4.82 -6.57
N THR A 80 -10.92 -4.71 -7.88
CA THR A 80 -11.35 -5.71 -8.87
C THR A 80 -10.20 -6.40 -9.63
N SER A 81 -9.01 -5.82 -9.61
CA SER A 81 -7.83 -6.35 -10.33
C SER A 81 -6.78 -6.89 -9.37
N ARG A 82 -5.74 -7.54 -9.90
CA ARG A 82 -4.68 -8.19 -9.12
C ARG A 82 -3.32 -7.60 -9.46
N MET A 83 -2.45 -7.55 -8.47
CA MET A 83 -1.03 -7.23 -8.69
C MET A 83 -0.35 -8.40 -9.40
N VAL A 84 0.42 -8.10 -10.45
CA VAL A 84 1.11 -9.09 -11.28
C VAL A 84 2.59 -9.12 -10.94
N THR A 85 3.23 -7.96 -10.79
CA THR A 85 4.64 -7.87 -10.37
C THR A 85 4.84 -6.72 -9.39
N ILE A 86 5.95 -6.82 -8.64
CA ILE A 86 6.44 -5.76 -7.77
C ILE A 86 7.97 -5.75 -7.80
N ASP A 87 8.56 -4.56 -7.95
CA ASP A 87 9.99 -4.32 -7.81
C ASP A 87 10.23 -3.23 -6.76
N LEU A 88 11.25 -3.41 -5.93
CA LEU A 88 11.64 -2.48 -4.88
C LEU A 88 13.15 -2.28 -4.88
N VAL A 89 13.56 -1.05 -4.59
CA VAL A 89 14.95 -0.68 -4.32
C VAL A 89 14.98 0.19 -3.08
N THR A 90 15.69 -0.27 -2.04
CA THR A 90 16.01 0.57 -0.87
C THR A 90 17.22 1.45 -1.21
N LEU A 91 17.20 2.70 -0.77
CA LEU A 91 18.18 3.72 -1.18
C LEU A 91 18.69 4.51 0.01
N THR A 92 19.97 4.89 -0.04
CA THR A 92 20.57 5.87 0.88
C THR A 92 20.01 7.28 0.61
N SER A 93 20.37 8.24 1.47
CA SER A 93 20.03 9.66 1.31
C SER A 93 20.64 10.33 0.08
N GLU A 94 21.61 9.68 -0.56
CA GLU A 94 22.33 10.11 -1.76
C GLU A 94 21.85 9.37 -3.02
N ASN A 95 20.69 8.69 -2.97
CA ASN A 95 20.14 7.91 -4.07
C ASN A 95 21.00 6.69 -4.48
N ILE A 96 21.75 6.11 -3.53
CA ILE A 96 22.56 4.92 -3.79
C ILE A 96 21.72 3.67 -3.47
N PRO A 97 21.50 2.74 -4.41
CA PRO A 97 20.80 1.48 -4.15
C PRO A 97 21.54 0.60 -3.13
N VAL A 98 20.82 0.09 -2.12
CA VAL A 98 21.38 -0.77 -1.05
C VAL A 98 20.89 -2.21 -1.19
N GLU A 99 19.59 -2.42 -1.15
CA GLU A 99 18.95 -3.73 -1.32
C GLU A 99 17.86 -3.66 -2.37
N THR A 100 17.73 -4.74 -3.15
CA THR A 100 16.74 -4.81 -4.22
C THR A 100 15.90 -6.08 -4.14
N PHE A 101 14.64 -5.99 -4.54
CA PHE A 101 13.69 -7.10 -4.49
C PHE A 101 12.81 -7.09 -5.75
N HIS A 102 12.57 -8.28 -6.32
CA HIS A 102 11.65 -8.46 -7.44
C HIS A 102 10.79 -9.70 -7.22
N ALA A 103 9.51 -9.64 -7.56
CA ALA A 103 8.64 -10.81 -7.60
C ALA A 103 7.60 -10.72 -8.71
N VAL A 104 7.44 -11.84 -9.42
CA VAL A 104 6.25 -12.16 -10.21
C VAL A 104 5.25 -12.86 -9.30
N LEU A 105 3.99 -12.43 -9.37
CA LEU A 105 2.94 -12.82 -8.44
C LEU A 105 1.88 -13.70 -9.12
N ASP A 106 1.53 -14.77 -8.42
CA ASP A 106 0.39 -15.59 -8.79
C ASP A 106 -0.89 -14.88 -8.34
N SER A 107 -1.58 -14.27 -9.30
CA SER A 107 -2.88 -13.64 -9.09
C SER A 107 -3.99 -14.65 -8.82
N GLY A 108 -3.82 -15.95 -9.07
CA GLY A 108 -4.88 -16.95 -8.98
C GLY A 108 -6.08 -16.68 -9.92
N THR A 109 -5.90 -15.73 -10.83
CA THR A 109 -6.83 -15.29 -11.89
C THR A 109 -6.00 -14.96 -13.11
N ASP A 110 -6.63 -14.86 -14.27
CA ASP A 110 -5.99 -14.36 -15.49
C ASP A 110 -5.21 -13.05 -15.20
N PRO A 111 -3.88 -13.00 -15.45
CA PRO A 111 -3.08 -11.80 -15.29
C PRO A 111 -3.41 -10.71 -16.31
N GLY A 112 -4.26 -11.02 -17.30
CA GLY A 112 -4.63 -10.14 -18.38
C GLY A 112 -3.66 -10.24 -19.56
N PRO A 113 -3.87 -9.42 -20.59
CA PRO A 113 -3.05 -9.51 -21.80
C PRO A 113 -1.61 -9.04 -21.57
N PHE A 114 -0.65 -9.78 -22.15
CA PHE A 114 0.80 -9.56 -22.03
C PHE A 114 1.21 -8.09 -22.19
N HIS A 115 0.66 -7.38 -23.18
CA HIS A 115 1.04 -5.99 -23.45
C HIS A 115 0.72 -5.00 -22.32
N LEU A 116 -0.08 -5.40 -21.32
CA LEU A 116 -0.36 -4.58 -20.14
C LEU A 116 0.64 -4.77 -19.00
N HIS A 117 1.31 -5.93 -18.91
CA HIS A 117 2.19 -6.25 -17.77
C HIS A 117 3.59 -6.72 -18.17
N GLY A 118 3.83 -7.13 -19.42
CA GLY A 118 5.15 -7.45 -19.98
C GLY A 118 5.83 -8.71 -19.44
N VAL A 119 5.10 -9.57 -18.73
CA VAL A 119 5.64 -10.79 -18.10
C VAL A 119 5.38 -12.00 -18.99
N HIS A 120 6.41 -12.76 -19.33
CA HIS A 120 6.24 -13.96 -20.15
C HIS A 120 5.60 -15.11 -19.34
N GLU A 121 4.86 -15.99 -20.03
CA GLU A 121 4.18 -17.15 -19.40
C GLU A 121 5.14 -18.04 -18.60
N GLU A 122 6.40 -18.14 -19.04
CA GLU A 122 7.42 -18.93 -18.35
C GLU A 122 7.76 -18.39 -16.96
N GLU A 123 7.74 -17.06 -16.79
CA GLU A 123 8.01 -16.41 -15.51
C GLU A 123 6.87 -16.67 -14.50
N PHE A 124 5.65 -16.90 -14.99
CA PHE A 124 4.52 -17.26 -14.13
C PHE A 124 4.62 -18.66 -13.53
N ARG A 125 5.38 -19.59 -14.14
CA ARG A 125 5.54 -20.96 -13.62
C ARG A 125 6.11 -20.98 -12.21
N ASN A 126 6.93 -19.98 -11.86
CA ASN A 126 7.57 -19.82 -10.56
C ASN A 126 6.99 -18.66 -9.74
N ALA A 127 5.82 -18.15 -10.13
CA ALA A 127 5.21 -17.00 -9.48
C ALA A 127 4.89 -17.28 -8.01
N LYS A 128 5.16 -16.29 -7.16
CA LYS A 128 4.90 -16.38 -5.72
C LYS A 128 3.49 -15.87 -5.42
N LYS A 129 2.80 -16.48 -4.46
CA LYS A 129 1.62 -15.86 -3.86
C LYS A 129 2.02 -14.61 -3.10
N PHE A 130 1.17 -13.59 -3.09
CA PHE A 130 1.43 -12.36 -2.34
C PHE A 130 1.75 -12.62 -0.85
N SER A 131 1.07 -13.60 -0.23
CA SER A 131 1.30 -14.01 1.16
C SER A 131 2.72 -14.53 1.44
N GLN A 132 3.43 -15.03 0.42
CA GLN A 132 4.81 -15.49 0.54
C GLN A 132 5.82 -14.34 0.52
N VAL A 133 5.49 -13.23 -0.15
CA VAL A 133 6.38 -12.06 -0.24
C VAL A 133 6.08 -10.99 0.80
N LEU A 134 4.90 -10.98 1.40
CA LEU A 134 4.43 -9.90 2.28
C LEU A 134 5.40 -9.55 3.42
N LYS A 135 6.00 -10.55 4.10
CA LYS A 135 7.00 -10.27 5.15
C LYS A 135 8.27 -9.60 4.64
N SER A 136 8.65 -9.87 3.39
CA SER A 136 9.78 -9.19 2.75
C SER A 136 9.42 -7.74 2.45
N LEU A 137 8.18 -7.49 2.00
CA LEU A 137 7.67 -6.14 1.79
C LEU A 137 7.59 -5.35 3.09
N ASP A 138 7.08 -5.94 4.17
CA ASP A 138 7.07 -5.33 5.51
C ASP A 138 8.50 -4.89 5.91
N ARG A 139 9.47 -5.81 5.84
CA ARG A 139 10.88 -5.50 6.18
C ARG A 139 11.49 -4.38 5.32
N LEU A 140 11.17 -4.35 4.03
CA LEU A 140 11.75 -3.40 3.08
C LEU A 140 11.06 -2.03 3.10
N ILE A 141 9.78 -1.95 3.49
CA ILE A 141 8.99 -0.71 3.45
C ILE A 141 8.82 -0.07 4.82
N ASP A 142 8.71 -0.87 5.89
CA ASP A 142 8.37 -0.34 7.21
C ASP A 142 9.40 0.65 7.73
N GLY A 143 8.91 1.81 8.19
CA GLY A 143 9.74 2.88 8.76
C GLY A 143 10.60 3.62 7.74
N ARG A 144 10.37 3.44 6.43
CA ARG A 144 11.04 4.19 5.36
C ARG A 144 10.11 5.18 4.70
N THR A 145 10.69 6.16 4.00
CA THR A 145 9.97 6.96 3.01
C THR A 145 9.76 6.12 1.75
N LEU A 146 8.50 5.84 1.44
CA LEU A 146 8.06 5.10 0.25
C LEU A 146 7.90 6.05 -0.93
N ILE A 147 8.74 5.87 -1.95
CA ILE A 147 8.73 6.65 -3.19
C ILE A 147 7.98 5.86 -4.26
N VAL A 148 6.94 6.46 -4.83
CA VAL A 148 6.06 5.83 -5.81
C VAL A 148 5.70 6.79 -6.93
N HIS A 149 5.10 6.25 -7.99
CA HIS A 149 4.52 7.05 -9.07
C HIS A 149 3.04 6.71 -9.17
N ASN A 150 2.17 7.71 -8.98
CA ASN A 150 0.71 7.52 -8.84
C ASN A 150 0.36 6.68 -7.58
N ALA A 151 0.61 7.29 -6.41
CA ALA A 151 0.41 6.69 -5.09
C ALA A 151 -1.00 6.13 -4.89
N PRO A 152 -2.11 6.80 -5.28
CA PRO A 152 -3.45 6.26 -5.05
C PRO A 152 -3.65 4.86 -5.63
N ARG A 153 -3.06 4.60 -6.80
CA ARG A 153 -3.13 3.29 -7.45
C ARG A 153 -2.14 2.31 -6.82
N LEU A 154 -0.86 2.65 -6.78
CA LEU A 154 0.18 1.71 -6.34
C LEU A 154 -0.02 1.30 -4.89
N TRP A 155 -0.21 2.28 -4.00
CA TRP A 155 -0.50 2.01 -2.59
C TRP A 155 -1.82 1.26 -2.41
N GLY A 156 -2.83 1.56 -3.24
CA GLY A 156 -4.09 0.81 -3.29
C GLY A 156 -3.91 -0.68 -3.57
N PHE A 157 -3.04 -1.05 -4.50
CA PHE A 157 -2.72 -2.45 -4.77
C PHE A 157 -1.98 -3.11 -3.60
N ILE A 158 -0.98 -2.46 -3.00
CA ILE A 158 -0.26 -2.99 -1.83
C ILE A 158 -1.25 -3.25 -0.67
N VAL A 159 -2.07 -2.26 -0.33
CA VAL A 159 -3.07 -2.37 0.75
C VAL A 159 -4.08 -3.49 0.45
N SER A 160 -4.57 -3.58 -0.79
CA SER A 160 -5.59 -4.56 -1.18
C SER A 160 -5.05 -5.99 -1.18
N GLU A 161 -3.86 -6.22 -1.74
CA GLU A 161 -3.23 -7.56 -1.74
C GLU A 161 -2.82 -7.99 -0.32
N ALA A 162 -2.31 -7.07 0.51
CA ALA A 162 -2.01 -7.37 1.92
C ALA A 162 -3.28 -7.76 2.69
N LYS A 163 -4.37 -7.01 2.52
CA LYS A 163 -5.68 -7.34 3.13
C LYS A 163 -6.18 -8.71 2.67
N ARG A 164 -6.09 -9.04 1.38
CA ARG A 164 -6.47 -10.36 0.84
C ARG A 164 -5.63 -11.47 1.48
N ALA A 165 -4.30 -11.34 1.48
CA ALA A 165 -3.39 -12.32 2.05
C ALA A 165 -3.63 -12.57 3.55
N MET A 166 -3.85 -11.50 4.33
CA MET A 166 -4.20 -11.59 5.75
C MET A 166 -5.55 -12.27 5.98
N ASN A 167 -6.56 -11.91 5.20
CA ASN A 167 -7.89 -12.50 5.31
C ASN A 167 -7.88 -13.99 4.97
N ASP A 168 -7.15 -14.40 3.94
CA ASP A 168 -7.03 -15.80 3.56
C ASP A 168 -6.31 -16.62 4.63
N ALA A 169 -5.19 -16.11 5.16
CA ALA A 169 -4.50 -16.75 6.28
C ALA A 169 -5.40 -16.87 7.52
N ALA A 170 -6.17 -15.84 7.84
CA ALA A 170 -7.13 -15.86 8.94
C ALA A 170 -8.25 -16.89 8.71
N ARG A 171 -8.76 -17.02 7.48
CA ARG A 171 -9.74 -18.05 7.11
C ARG A 171 -9.17 -19.46 7.27
N THR A 172 -7.98 -19.72 6.73
CA THR A 172 -7.30 -21.03 6.85
C THR A 172 -7.00 -21.39 8.31
N ASN A 173 -6.59 -20.42 9.13
CA ASN A 173 -6.37 -20.65 10.56
C ASN A 173 -7.68 -21.01 11.29
N ARG A 174 -8.79 -20.37 10.95
CA ARG A 174 -10.11 -20.68 11.53
C ARG A 174 -10.62 -22.07 11.13
N SER A 175 -10.45 -22.47 9.86
CA SER A 175 -10.86 -23.80 9.40
C SER A 175 -10.04 -24.91 10.07
N ASN A 176 -8.72 -24.72 10.22
CA ASN A 176 -7.85 -25.69 10.88
C ASN A 176 -8.20 -25.86 12.37
N ASN A 177 -8.57 -24.78 13.06
CA ASN A 177 -8.97 -24.86 14.46
C ASN A 177 -10.27 -25.64 14.67
N ARG A 178 -11.24 -25.54 13.74
CA ARG A 178 -12.47 -26.36 13.77
C ARG A 178 -12.16 -27.85 13.60
N ASN A 179 -11.21 -28.21 12.74
CA ASN A 179 -10.81 -29.60 12.54
C ASN A 179 -9.98 -30.15 13.72
N ASN A 180 -9.19 -29.33 14.40
CA ASN A 180 -8.51 -29.73 15.64
C ASN A 180 -9.48 -30.11 16.77
N ARG A 181 -10.62 -29.41 16.89
CA ARG A 181 -11.67 -29.78 17.85
C ARG A 181 -12.33 -31.14 17.55
N ARG A 182 -12.06 -31.74 16.38
CA ARG A 182 -12.51 -33.08 15.96
C ARG A 182 -11.37 -34.12 15.98
N GLY A 183 -10.33 -33.91 16.80
CA GLY A 183 -9.23 -34.89 16.97
C GLY A 183 -8.13 -34.83 15.91
N GLY A 184 -8.09 -33.77 15.09
CA GLY A 184 -7.02 -33.56 14.12
C GLY A 184 -5.71 -33.08 14.77
N ARG A 185 -4.57 -33.60 14.29
CA ARG A 185 -3.21 -33.15 14.68
C ARG A 185 -3.04 -31.67 14.33
N GLY A 186 -2.67 -30.84 15.31
CA GLY A 186 -2.63 -29.38 15.18
C GLY A 186 -1.71 -28.87 14.07
N ARG A 187 -2.30 -28.27 13.03
CA ARG A 187 -1.54 -27.60 11.98
C ARG A 187 -1.08 -26.22 12.45
N ARG A 188 0.21 -25.91 12.27
CA ARG A 188 0.83 -24.64 12.70
C ARG A 188 0.10 -23.44 12.07
N ARG A 189 -0.20 -22.42 12.90
CA ARG A 189 -0.91 -21.20 12.48
C ARG A 189 -0.12 -20.49 11.36
N GLN A 190 -0.78 -20.23 10.24
CA GLN A 190 -0.21 -19.45 9.15
C GLN A 190 -0.14 -17.98 9.57
N ARG A 191 1.08 -17.50 9.82
CA ARG A 191 1.37 -16.07 10.06
C ARG A 191 1.91 -15.47 8.77
N VAL A 192 1.04 -14.73 8.08
CA VAL A 192 1.45 -13.81 7.00
C VAL A 192 1.87 -12.47 7.62
N GLY A 193 2.55 -11.62 6.86
CA GLY A 193 2.93 -10.28 7.30
C GLY A 193 1.74 -9.36 7.59
N HIS A 194 1.93 -8.05 7.53
CA HIS A 194 0.88 -7.06 7.71
C HIS A 194 0.71 -6.17 6.47
N ILE A 195 -0.11 -5.12 6.56
CA ILE A 195 -0.06 -4.05 5.56
C ILE A 195 1.23 -3.26 5.85
N PRO A 196 2.14 -3.07 4.88
CA PRO A 196 3.37 -2.32 5.11
C PRO A 196 3.10 -0.95 5.75
N ARG A 197 4.07 -0.44 6.51
CA ARG A 197 3.94 0.78 7.33
C ARG A 197 5.09 1.75 7.01
N PRO A 198 5.11 2.34 5.81
CA PRO A 198 6.06 3.41 5.54
C PRO A 198 5.78 4.59 6.46
N GLU A 199 6.81 5.35 6.79
CA GLU A 199 6.67 6.59 7.57
C GLU A 199 5.98 7.67 6.72
N LEU A 200 6.40 7.78 5.45
CA LEU A 200 5.91 8.75 4.50
C LEU A 200 5.74 8.09 3.13
N ILE A 201 4.77 8.55 2.34
CA ILE A 201 4.59 8.18 0.93
C ILE A 201 4.78 9.43 0.07
N VAL A 202 5.67 9.36 -0.91
CA VAL A 202 5.90 10.45 -1.86
C VAL A 202 5.47 10.03 -3.27
N ASP A 203 4.55 10.78 -3.86
CA ASP A 203 4.07 10.56 -5.24
C ASP A 203 4.81 11.45 -6.23
N THR A 204 5.65 10.85 -7.06
CA THR A 204 6.44 11.57 -8.08
C THR A 204 5.58 12.22 -9.17
N LEU A 205 4.43 11.63 -9.54
CA LEU A 205 3.55 12.23 -10.57
C LEU A 205 2.84 13.47 -10.03
N SER A 206 2.30 13.38 -8.81
CA SER A 206 1.67 14.52 -8.17
C SER A 206 2.69 15.60 -7.78
N SER A 207 3.92 15.22 -7.43
CA SER A 207 5.00 16.19 -7.18
C SER A 207 5.34 16.99 -8.43
N ALA A 208 5.46 16.35 -9.60
CA ALA A 208 5.70 17.06 -10.85
C ALA A 208 4.62 18.11 -11.16
N ARG A 209 3.34 17.76 -10.94
CA ARG A 209 2.22 18.71 -11.10
C ARG A 209 2.26 19.86 -10.11
N ARG A 210 2.58 19.59 -8.84
CA ARG A 210 2.76 20.62 -7.79
C ARG A 210 3.90 21.60 -8.11
N GLN A 211 4.88 21.15 -8.89
CA GLN A 211 6.00 21.97 -9.36
C GLN A 211 5.72 22.67 -10.71
N GLY A 212 4.47 22.67 -11.18
CA GLY A 212 4.07 23.36 -12.41
C GLY A 212 4.54 22.69 -13.69
N VAL A 213 4.96 21.43 -13.64
CA VAL A 213 5.41 20.69 -14.82
C VAL A 213 4.20 20.30 -15.67
N VAL A 214 4.18 20.76 -16.92
CA VAL A 214 3.17 20.37 -17.92
C VAL A 214 3.56 19.01 -18.50
N LEU A 215 2.66 18.03 -18.43
CA LEU A 215 2.96 16.64 -18.75
C LEU A 215 2.14 16.14 -19.95
N ASP A 216 2.82 15.86 -21.06
CA ASP A 216 2.19 15.19 -22.22
C ASP A 216 2.08 13.66 -22.04
N ASP A 217 2.97 13.09 -21.23
CA ASP A 217 3.00 11.66 -20.91
C ASP A 217 3.19 11.48 -19.40
N VAL A 218 2.12 11.04 -18.74
CA VAL A 218 2.06 10.84 -17.29
C VAL A 218 2.75 9.56 -16.82
N ARG A 219 3.33 8.76 -17.71
CA ARG A 219 4.10 7.56 -17.32
C ARG A 219 5.47 7.98 -16.79
N VAL A 220 6.10 7.13 -15.96
CA VAL A 220 7.40 7.40 -15.31
C VAL A 220 8.44 7.97 -16.28
N ARG A 221 8.62 7.33 -17.45
CA ARG A 221 9.59 7.75 -18.47
C ARG A 221 9.21 9.07 -19.15
N GLY A 222 7.92 9.32 -19.34
CA GLY A 222 7.40 10.58 -19.87
C GLY A 222 7.72 11.74 -18.93
N VAL A 223 7.35 11.58 -17.65
CA VAL A 223 7.65 12.58 -16.61
C VAL A 223 9.16 12.80 -16.47
N ALA A 224 9.95 11.72 -16.43
CA ALA A 224 11.42 11.80 -16.36
C ALA A 224 12.01 12.63 -17.50
N LYS A 225 11.57 12.38 -18.74
CA LYS A 225 12.00 13.16 -19.89
C LYS A 225 11.64 14.64 -19.74
N THR A 226 10.40 14.95 -19.33
CA THR A 226 9.94 16.33 -19.17
C THR A 226 10.74 17.10 -18.12
N VAL A 227 11.13 16.43 -17.02
CA VAL A 227 11.97 17.07 -15.97
C VAL A 227 13.47 17.04 -16.29
N GLY A 228 13.87 16.64 -17.50
CA GLY A 228 15.25 16.70 -17.97
C GLY A 228 16.15 15.52 -17.56
N LEU A 229 15.57 14.41 -17.08
CA LEU A 229 16.33 13.21 -16.77
C LEU A 229 16.62 12.39 -18.03
N ALA A 230 17.83 11.83 -18.08
CA ALA A 230 18.21 10.84 -19.08
C ALA A 230 17.39 9.56 -18.84
N ALA A 231 16.34 9.36 -19.63
CA ALA A 231 15.50 8.16 -19.59
C ALA A 231 15.41 7.55 -21.00
N PRO A 232 15.52 6.22 -21.15
CA PRO A 232 15.26 5.57 -22.44
C PRO A 232 13.84 5.89 -22.92
N GLU A 233 13.68 6.10 -24.24
CA GLU A 233 12.38 6.47 -24.81
C GLU A 233 11.27 5.49 -24.42
N ALA A 234 10.06 6.01 -24.15
CA ALA A 234 8.89 5.20 -23.84
C ALA A 234 8.26 4.51 -25.07
N LYS A 235 8.98 4.43 -26.20
CA LYS A 235 8.53 3.78 -27.43
C LYS A 235 8.78 2.27 -27.36
N ALA A 236 7.86 1.49 -27.93
CA ALA A 236 8.08 0.07 -28.13
C ALA A 236 9.26 -0.14 -29.09
N SER A 237 10.21 -0.98 -28.71
CA SER A 237 11.32 -1.40 -29.56
C SER A 237 11.50 -2.92 -29.47
N VAL A 238 12.09 -3.52 -30.51
CA VAL A 238 12.39 -4.95 -30.53
C VAL A 238 13.35 -5.32 -29.40
N GLU A 239 14.34 -4.47 -29.15
CA GLU A 239 15.29 -4.63 -28.04
C GLU A 239 14.60 -4.67 -26.68
N ARG A 240 13.67 -3.73 -26.42
CA ARG A 240 12.87 -3.72 -25.18
C ARG A 240 11.98 -4.94 -25.05
N ALA A 241 11.45 -5.46 -26.17
CA ALA A 241 10.64 -6.67 -26.18
C ALA A 241 11.44 -7.94 -25.88
N GLN A 242 12.78 -7.91 -26.04
CA GLN A 242 13.68 -9.03 -25.74
C GLN A 242 14.32 -8.91 -24.34
N THR A 243 14.15 -7.78 -23.66
CA THR A 243 14.70 -7.53 -22.33
C THR A 243 13.89 -8.29 -21.28
N ALA A 244 14.56 -8.89 -20.29
CA ALA A 244 13.86 -9.59 -19.21
C ALA A 244 12.96 -8.62 -18.42
N HIS A 245 11.74 -9.05 -18.08
CA HIS A 245 10.76 -8.22 -17.38
C HIS A 245 11.32 -7.63 -16.06
N ARG A 246 12.13 -8.43 -15.32
CA ARG A 246 12.81 -7.97 -14.11
C ARG A 246 13.72 -6.77 -14.35
N GLU A 247 14.47 -6.75 -15.45
CA GLU A 247 15.39 -5.66 -15.79
C GLU A 247 14.59 -4.39 -16.13
N LEU A 248 13.52 -4.53 -16.92
CA LEU A 248 12.63 -3.41 -17.24
C LEU A 248 11.97 -2.82 -15.98
N SER A 249 11.53 -3.67 -15.06
CA SER A 249 10.95 -3.25 -13.78
C SER A 249 11.99 -2.53 -12.90
N ARG A 250 13.24 -3.02 -12.92
CA ARG A 250 14.33 -2.43 -12.16
C ARG A 250 14.68 -1.04 -12.69
N GLU A 251 14.82 -0.89 -14.00
CA GLU A 251 15.04 0.41 -14.64
C GLU A 251 13.96 1.41 -14.26
N GLU A 252 12.69 1.01 -14.33
CA GLU A 252 11.58 1.89 -13.99
C GLU A 252 11.60 2.28 -12.51
N THR A 253 11.91 1.36 -11.61
CA THR A 253 12.02 1.62 -10.16
C THR A 253 13.15 2.58 -9.82
N LEU A 254 14.32 2.42 -10.44
CA LEU A 254 15.44 3.35 -10.29
C LEU A 254 15.10 4.73 -10.85
N LEU A 255 14.34 4.79 -11.95
CA LEU A 255 13.89 6.06 -12.52
C LEU A 255 12.88 6.78 -11.62
N VAL A 256 11.98 6.05 -10.94
CA VAL A 256 11.09 6.62 -9.91
C VAL A 256 11.90 7.18 -8.74
N ALA A 257 12.94 6.48 -8.28
CA ALA A 257 13.86 7.01 -7.26
C ALA A 257 14.52 8.30 -7.76
N GLN A 258 15.11 8.28 -8.95
CA GLN A 258 15.82 9.44 -9.49
C GLN A 258 14.91 10.65 -9.71
N LEU A 259 13.66 10.43 -10.12
CA LEU A 259 12.63 11.47 -10.17
C LEU A 259 12.47 12.15 -8.81
N TYR A 260 12.27 11.39 -7.74
CA TYR A 260 12.15 11.94 -6.39
C TYR A 260 13.39 12.74 -5.97
N PHE A 261 14.59 12.16 -6.11
CA PHE A 261 15.83 12.81 -5.71
C PHE A 261 16.14 14.08 -6.52
N THR A 262 15.61 14.18 -7.74
CA THR A 262 15.68 15.40 -8.55
C THR A 262 14.66 16.43 -8.08
N MET A 263 13.40 16.04 -7.92
CA MET A 263 12.30 16.94 -7.58
C MET A 263 12.37 17.48 -6.15
N ARG A 264 12.92 16.72 -5.19
CA ARG A 264 13.02 17.15 -3.78
C ARG A 264 13.85 18.42 -3.60
N ASN A 265 14.74 18.71 -4.55
CA ASN A 265 15.59 19.90 -4.53
C ASN A 265 14.97 21.08 -5.29
N ASN A 266 13.88 20.85 -6.04
CA ASN A 266 13.34 21.82 -7.00
C ASN A 266 12.03 22.48 -6.54
N GLY A 267 11.32 21.91 -5.57
CA GLY A 267 10.05 22.47 -5.12
C GLY A 267 9.23 21.54 -4.23
N PRO A 268 7.95 21.87 -4.00
CA PRO A 268 7.08 21.08 -3.14
C PRO A 268 6.90 19.66 -3.67
N LEU A 269 6.80 18.71 -2.74
CA LEU A 269 6.52 17.31 -3.02
C LEU A 269 5.06 16.95 -2.68
N ALA A 270 4.58 15.87 -3.28
CA ALA A 270 3.31 15.25 -2.94
C ALA A 270 3.52 14.19 -1.86
N GLU A 271 3.48 14.65 -0.62
CA GLU A 271 3.71 13.87 0.60
C GLU A 271 2.38 13.45 1.23
N LEU A 272 2.29 12.19 1.64
CA LEU A 272 1.10 11.57 2.23
C LEU A 272 1.52 10.63 3.38
N THR A 273 0.78 10.63 4.48
CA THR A 273 0.95 9.59 5.51
C THR A 273 -0.08 8.47 5.29
N PRO A 274 0.25 7.19 5.58
CA PRO A 274 -0.71 6.09 5.43
C PRO A 274 -2.01 6.27 6.23
N GLU A 275 -1.97 6.97 7.36
CA GLU A 275 -3.10 7.16 8.27
C GLU A 275 -4.15 8.13 7.72
N GLU A 276 -3.72 9.09 6.90
CA GLU A 276 -4.58 10.05 6.20
C GLU A 276 -5.31 9.44 5.00
N LEU A 277 -4.97 8.21 4.63
CA LEU A 277 -5.48 7.54 3.45
C LEU A 277 -6.53 6.48 3.79
N ARG A 278 -7.54 6.41 2.93
CA ARG A 278 -8.50 5.30 2.89
C ARG A 278 -8.81 4.88 1.46
N ALA A 279 -9.27 3.65 1.33
CA ALA A 279 -9.76 3.14 0.05
C ALA A 279 -11.04 3.87 -0.37
N ASP A 280 -11.11 4.29 -1.63
CA ASP A 280 -12.38 4.55 -2.31
C ASP A 280 -13.04 3.24 -2.76
N LYS A 281 -14.20 3.33 -3.42
CA LYS A 281 -14.93 2.15 -3.95
C LYS A 281 -14.15 1.30 -4.97
N PHE A 282 -13.11 1.87 -5.57
CA PHE A 282 -12.23 1.19 -6.52
C PHE A 282 -10.96 0.63 -5.84
N GLY A 283 -10.81 0.84 -4.53
CA GLY A 283 -9.63 0.43 -3.77
C GLY A 283 -8.45 1.38 -3.91
N LEU A 284 -8.61 2.53 -4.58
CA LEU A 284 -7.57 3.56 -4.66
C LEU A 284 -7.42 4.23 -3.30
N GLN A 285 -6.19 4.42 -2.83
CA GLN A 285 -5.93 5.10 -1.57
C GLN A 285 -5.98 6.61 -1.79
N ARG A 286 -6.94 7.27 -1.14
CA ARG A 286 -7.17 8.71 -1.25
C ARG A 286 -7.28 9.31 0.15
N SER A 287 -7.05 10.60 0.26
CA SER A 287 -7.26 11.33 1.51
C SER A 287 -8.69 11.14 2.03
N HIS A 288 -8.85 11.13 3.36
CA HIS A 288 -10.18 11.11 3.99
C HIS A 288 -11.07 12.24 3.47
N VAL A 289 -10.52 13.46 3.35
CA VAL A 289 -11.23 14.64 2.83
C VAL A 289 -11.83 14.36 1.45
N ARG A 290 -11.05 13.80 0.52
CA ARG A 290 -11.52 13.51 -0.84
C ARG A 290 -12.60 12.45 -0.87
N VAL A 291 -12.48 11.39 -0.07
CA VAL A 291 -13.49 10.33 -0.02
C VAL A 291 -14.77 10.81 0.65
N GLN A 292 -14.66 11.53 1.76
CA GLN A 292 -15.81 12.12 2.46
C GLN A 292 -16.55 13.14 1.58
N ALA A 293 -15.83 14.02 0.88
CA ALA A 293 -16.43 14.97 -0.05
C ALA A 293 -17.20 14.27 -1.19
N GLN A 294 -16.70 13.13 -1.65
CA GLN A 294 -17.37 12.33 -2.69
C GLN A 294 -18.61 11.58 -2.18
N GLU A 295 -18.63 11.21 -0.88
CA GLU A 295 -19.73 10.53 -0.20
C GLU A 295 -20.77 11.52 0.37
N ALA A 296 -20.44 12.81 0.43
CA ALA A 296 -21.28 13.84 1.04
C ALA A 296 -22.65 13.96 0.34
N PRO A 297 -23.75 14.04 1.12
CA PRO A 297 -25.09 14.18 0.55
C PRO A 297 -25.26 15.55 -0.10
N ARG A 298 -25.93 15.57 -1.25
CA ARG A 298 -26.27 16.82 -1.96
C ARG A 298 -27.53 17.42 -1.37
N ARG A 299 -27.36 18.41 -0.49
CA ARG A 299 -28.47 19.08 0.21
C ARG A 299 -29.02 20.32 -0.51
N LEU A 300 -28.24 20.85 -1.46
CA LEU A 300 -28.57 22.05 -2.22
C LEU A 300 -28.81 21.68 -3.68
N LEU A 301 -29.73 22.39 -4.32
CA LEU A 301 -29.97 22.29 -5.76
C LEU A 301 -28.77 22.87 -6.51
N ASN A 302 -28.34 22.17 -7.55
CA ASN A 302 -27.33 22.69 -8.45
C ASN A 302 -27.96 23.76 -9.37
N PRO A 303 -27.51 25.04 -9.30
CA PRO A 303 -28.08 26.14 -10.08
C PRO A 303 -27.64 26.14 -11.55
N GLY A 304 -26.76 25.23 -11.96
CA GLY A 304 -26.29 25.10 -13.34
C GLY A 304 -24.80 25.38 -13.51
N ALA A 305 -24.40 25.65 -14.75
CA ALA A 305 -23.02 25.97 -15.10
C ALA A 305 -22.56 27.27 -14.41
N TYR A 306 -21.30 27.31 -14.01
CA TYR A 306 -20.66 28.56 -13.62
C TYR A 306 -20.63 29.52 -14.81
N GLU A 307 -20.82 30.80 -14.56
CA GLU A 307 -20.67 31.84 -15.58
C GLU A 307 -19.45 32.69 -15.24
N PRO A 308 -18.42 32.72 -16.10
CA PRO A 308 -17.23 33.54 -15.88
C PRO A 308 -17.59 34.99 -15.54
N GLY A 309 -17.02 35.53 -14.46
CA GLY A 309 -17.28 36.88 -13.97
C GLY A 309 -18.44 36.99 -12.96
N LYS A 310 -19.24 35.94 -12.77
CA LYS A 310 -20.21 35.84 -11.66
C LYS A 310 -19.59 35.13 -10.46
N SER A 311 -20.28 35.18 -9.32
CA SER A 311 -19.93 34.41 -8.11
C SER A 311 -20.33 32.94 -8.26
N LEU A 312 -19.58 32.05 -7.61
CA LEU A 312 -20.04 30.69 -7.34
C LEU A 312 -21.29 30.72 -6.44
N ILE A 313 -22.15 29.71 -6.59
CA ILE A 313 -23.38 29.56 -5.80
C ILE A 313 -23.34 28.18 -5.15
N ALA A 314 -23.58 28.13 -3.84
CA ALA A 314 -23.61 26.86 -3.11
C ALA A 314 -24.60 25.87 -3.76
N GLY A 315 -24.21 24.60 -3.85
CA GLY A 315 -24.89 23.56 -4.63
C GLY A 315 -24.32 23.33 -6.03
N MET A 316 -23.52 24.25 -6.59
CA MET A 316 -22.78 24.00 -7.84
C MET A 316 -21.85 22.79 -7.71
N GLU A 317 -21.75 21.99 -8.78
CA GLU A 317 -20.88 20.81 -8.81
C GLU A 317 -19.48 21.18 -9.31
N VAL A 318 -18.47 20.91 -8.50
CA VAL A 318 -17.06 21.18 -8.77
C VAL A 318 -16.33 19.88 -9.03
N VAL A 319 -15.60 19.82 -10.14
CA VAL A 319 -14.66 18.73 -10.45
C VAL A 319 -13.24 19.26 -10.38
N VAL A 320 -12.37 18.57 -9.64
CA VAL A 320 -10.94 18.92 -9.58
C VAL A 320 -10.17 18.04 -10.58
N ALA A 321 -9.55 18.68 -11.57
CA ALA A 321 -8.63 18.03 -12.49
C ALA A 321 -7.27 17.82 -11.80
N PRO A 322 -6.51 16.79 -12.20
CA PRO A 322 -5.19 16.58 -11.62
C PRO A 322 -4.14 17.61 -12.08
N GLU A 323 -4.38 18.35 -13.16
CA GLU A 323 -3.54 19.44 -13.68
C GLU A 323 -3.68 20.72 -12.82
N ILE A 324 -3.33 20.62 -11.53
CA ILE A 324 -3.30 21.72 -10.55
C ILE A 324 -1.97 21.71 -9.80
N GLU A 325 -1.55 22.88 -9.32
CA GLU A 325 -0.32 23.04 -8.55
C GLU A 325 -0.59 22.95 -7.04
N MET A 326 -1.74 23.47 -6.61
CA MET A 326 -2.18 23.41 -5.22
C MET A 326 -2.48 21.97 -4.78
N ASP A 327 -2.35 21.69 -3.48
CA ASP A 327 -2.82 20.43 -2.93
C ASP A 327 -4.35 20.28 -3.18
N PRO A 328 -4.81 19.20 -3.86
CA PRO A 328 -6.22 18.99 -4.12
C PRO A 328 -7.08 18.97 -2.85
N ASN A 329 -6.52 18.58 -1.69
CA ASN A 329 -7.26 18.55 -0.43
C ASN A 329 -7.69 19.95 0.00
N ILE A 330 -6.89 20.98 -0.27
CA ILE A 330 -7.23 22.38 0.04
C ILE A 330 -8.46 22.80 -0.77
N ILE A 331 -8.44 22.54 -2.08
CA ILE A 331 -9.54 22.87 -2.99
C ILE A 331 -10.80 22.09 -2.65
N ILE A 332 -10.67 20.79 -2.36
CA ILE A 332 -11.80 19.92 -2.01
C ILE A 332 -12.42 20.34 -0.68
N GLN A 333 -11.60 20.65 0.33
CA GLN A 333 -12.08 21.12 1.62
C GLN A 333 -12.83 22.46 1.47
N ALA A 334 -12.24 23.41 0.74
CA ALA A 334 -12.87 24.69 0.41
C ALA A 334 -14.20 24.53 -0.34
N THR A 335 -14.29 23.53 -1.23
CA THR A 335 -15.52 23.18 -1.94
C THR A 335 -16.62 22.78 -0.96
N VAL A 336 -16.35 21.83 -0.05
CA VAL A 336 -17.37 21.33 0.87
C VAL A 336 -17.75 22.37 1.94
N ASP A 337 -16.79 23.14 2.44
CA ASP A 337 -17.00 24.15 3.50
C ASP A 337 -17.92 25.28 3.03
N THR A 338 -17.92 25.59 1.73
CA THR A 338 -18.77 26.62 1.13
C THR A 338 -20.08 26.08 0.57
N GLY A 339 -20.40 24.81 0.83
CA GLY A 339 -21.64 24.18 0.37
C GLY A 339 -21.68 23.88 -1.13
N LEU A 340 -20.53 23.93 -1.82
CA LEU A 340 -20.40 23.41 -3.18
C LEU A 340 -20.33 21.88 -3.14
N ALA A 341 -20.69 21.22 -4.24
CA ALA A 341 -20.71 19.77 -4.34
C ALA A 341 -19.46 19.24 -5.06
N TYR A 342 -18.61 18.48 -4.39
CA TYR A 342 -17.47 17.83 -5.03
C TYR A 342 -17.92 16.62 -5.89
N SER A 343 -17.27 16.42 -7.03
CA SER A 343 -17.38 15.20 -7.83
C SER A 343 -16.04 14.77 -8.42
N GLU A 344 -15.74 13.48 -8.32
CA GLU A 344 -14.56 12.87 -8.95
C GLU A 344 -14.71 12.78 -10.48
N LYS A 345 -15.96 12.68 -10.97
CA LYS A 345 -16.27 12.48 -12.39
C LYS A 345 -16.98 13.70 -12.97
N LEU A 346 -16.66 14.00 -14.23
CA LEU A 346 -17.46 14.92 -15.03
C LEU A 346 -18.85 14.32 -15.28
N THR A 347 -19.88 15.06 -14.90
CA THR A 347 -21.28 14.71 -15.13
C THR A 347 -21.94 15.75 -16.04
N ARG A 348 -23.22 15.57 -16.36
CA ARG A 348 -24.02 16.61 -17.04
C ARG A 348 -24.38 17.77 -16.11
N GLN A 349 -24.21 17.59 -14.80
CA GLN A 349 -24.47 18.60 -13.78
C GLN A 349 -23.20 19.38 -13.40
N THR A 350 -22.03 19.04 -13.95
CA THR A 350 -20.80 19.73 -13.56
C THR A 350 -20.89 21.22 -13.89
N SER A 351 -20.69 22.05 -12.87
CA SER A 351 -20.79 23.50 -12.96
C SER A 351 -19.47 24.14 -13.35
N VAL A 352 -18.36 23.62 -12.82
CA VAL A 352 -17.02 24.15 -13.05
C VAL A 352 -15.96 23.07 -12.86
N VAL A 353 -14.85 23.18 -13.57
CA VAL A 353 -13.66 22.35 -13.38
C VAL A 353 -12.50 23.20 -12.91
N VAL A 354 -11.80 22.75 -11.85
CA VAL A 354 -10.57 23.37 -11.38
C VAL A 354 -9.38 22.72 -12.10
N CYS A 355 -8.64 23.51 -12.89
CA CYS A 355 -7.54 23.10 -13.75
C CYS A 355 -6.66 24.31 -14.11
N ASN A 356 -5.34 24.19 -13.92
CA ASN A 356 -4.37 25.23 -14.26
C ASN A 356 -3.94 25.16 -15.74
N GLN A 357 -4.03 23.99 -16.36
CA GLN A 357 -3.64 23.81 -17.75
C GLN A 357 -4.71 24.38 -18.69
N THR A 358 -4.28 25.27 -19.59
CA THR A 358 -5.13 26.01 -20.54
C THR A 358 -4.81 25.73 -22.00
N ARG A 359 -3.70 25.01 -22.28
CA ARG A 359 -3.25 24.61 -23.62
C ARG A 359 -3.01 23.11 -23.64
N ASP A 360 -3.17 22.50 -24.82
CA ASP A 360 -2.95 21.06 -25.04
C ASP A 360 -3.67 20.20 -24.00
N ILE A 361 -4.90 20.61 -23.67
CA ILE A 361 -5.66 19.98 -22.60
C ILE A 361 -6.03 18.54 -22.97
N ASP A 362 -5.96 17.66 -21.99
CA ASP A 362 -6.36 16.27 -22.09
C ASP A 362 -7.33 15.90 -20.95
N GLY A 363 -7.68 14.62 -20.85
CA GLY A 363 -8.46 14.07 -19.74
C GLY A 363 -9.72 14.88 -19.37
N LYS A 364 -9.81 15.28 -18.09
CA LYS A 364 -10.98 16.00 -17.55
C LYS A 364 -11.13 17.38 -18.19
N ALA A 365 -10.04 18.14 -18.32
CA ALA A 365 -10.09 19.50 -18.88
C ALA A 365 -10.60 19.48 -20.33
N MET A 366 -10.08 18.58 -21.16
CA MET A 366 -10.53 18.39 -22.55
C MET A 366 -12.02 18.05 -22.65
N HIS A 367 -12.49 17.12 -21.82
CA HIS A 367 -13.91 16.75 -21.80
C HIS A 367 -14.82 17.87 -21.28
N ALA A 368 -14.32 18.71 -20.37
CA ALA A 368 -15.05 19.88 -19.88
C ALA A 368 -15.22 20.92 -20.99
N GLN A 369 -14.15 21.26 -21.71
CA GLN A 369 -14.22 22.19 -22.83
C GLN A 369 -15.18 21.70 -23.93
N ARG A 370 -15.13 20.41 -24.29
CA ARG A 370 -16.06 19.82 -25.27
C ARG A 370 -17.54 19.94 -24.87
N LYS A 371 -17.82 20.04 -23.58
CA LYS A 371 -19.17 20.18 -23.02
C LYS A 371 -19.53 21.63 -22.67
N GLY A 372 -18.66 22.59 -22.96
CA GLY A 372 -18.85 24.00 -22.60
C GLY A 372 -18.82 24.26 -21.09
N ILE A 373 -18.18 23.38 -20.30
CA ILE A 373 -18.02 23.58 -18.86
C ILE A 373 -16.81 24.49 -18.63
N PRO A 374 -16.95 25.60 -17.89
CA PRO A 374 -15.85 26.51 -17.62
C PRO A 374 -14.72 25.88 -16.81
N LEU A 375 -13.50 26.32 -17.10
CA LEU A 375 -12.30 26.02 -16.32
C LEU A 375 -11.91 27.22 -15.45
N LEU A 376 -11.48 26.96 -14.21
CA LEU A 376 -10.82 27.93 -13.35
C LEU A 376 -9.48 27.36 -12.90
N SER A 377 -8.42 28.17 -12.85
CA SER A 377 -7.21 27.76 -12.14
C SER A 377 -7.50 27.58 -10.65
N ASP A 378 -6.66 26.83 -9.95
CA ASP A 378 -6.76 26.66 -8.50
C ASP A 378 -6.77 28.01 -7.75
N VAL A 379 -5.88 28.95 -8.11
CA VAL A 379 -5.84 30.30 -7.56
C VAL A 379 -7.12 31.08 -7.85
N ALA A 380 -7.64 31.01 -9.08
CA ALA A 380 -8.87 31.70 -9.45
C ALA A 380 -10.09 31.11 -8.73
N PHE A 381 -10.13 29.78 -8.60
CA PHE A 381 -11.18 29.08 -7.86
C PHE A 381 -11.17 29.46 -6.39
N MET A 382 -10.02 29.48 -5.72
CA MET A 382 -9.93 29.86 -4.30
C MET A 382 -10.40 31.30 -4.06
N ARG A 383 -10.13 32.24 -4.97
CA ARG A 383 -10.68 33.60 -4.91
C ARG A 383 -12.21 33.64 -5.07
N GLN A 384 -12.79 32.71 -5.83
CA GLN A 384 -14.24 32.60 -5.99
C GLN A 384 -14.90 31.96 -4.76
N VAL A 385 -14.23 31.00 -4.11
CA VAL A 385 -14.68 30.35 -2.86
C VAL A 385 -14.96 31.39 -1.78
N GLU A 386 -14.12 32.42 -1.65
CA GLU A 386 -14.30 33.51 -0.66
C GLU A 386 -15.62 34.31 -0.82
N ARG A 387 -16.30 34.17 -1.95
CA ARG A 387 -17.47 34.98 -2.33
C ARG A 387 -18.66 34.14 -2.78
N VAL A 388 -18.72 32.88 -2.35
CA VAL A 388 -19.81 31.96 -2.67
C VAL A 388 -21.12 32.52 -2.12
N LYS A 389 -22.13 32.59 -2.99
CA LYS A 389 -23.50 33.00 -2.62
C LYS A 389 -24.31 31.81 -2.12
N GLU A 390 -25.31 32.10 -1.29
CA GLU A 390 -26.24 31.09 -0.78
C GLU A 390 -26.97 30.34 -1.90
N GLY A 391 -27.11 29.03 -1.72
CA GLY A 391 -27.82 28.12 -2.62
C GLY A 391 -29.25 27.85 -2.16
N ARG A 392 -30.04 27.23 -3.04
CA ARG A 392 -31.41 26.79 -2.70
C ARG A 392 -31.37 25.36 -2.16
N LYS A 393 -32.09 25.09 -1.07
CA LYS A 393 -32.24 23.73 -0.52
C LYS A 393 -32.92 22.81 -1.53
N ASP A 394 -32.47 21.56 -1.60
CA ASP A 394 -33.17 20.52 -2.34
C ASP A 394 -34.36 20.03 -1.50
N PRO A 395 -35.61 20.27 -1.93
CA PRO A 395 -36.79 19.83 -1.17
C PRO A 395 -36.86 18.31 -1.01
N LYS A 396 -36.15 17.54 -1.86
CA LYS A 396 -36.10 16.08 -1.79
C LYS A 396 -34.99 15.54 -0.87
N ALA A 397 -34.12 16.40 -0.33
CA ALA A 397 -33.01 16.02 0.54
C ALA A 397 -33.33 16.18 2.05
N SER A 398 -34.62 16.30 2.39
CA SER A 398 -35.15 16.45 3.76
C SER A 398 -35.23 15.13 4.50
#